data_AF-A0A141SDL6-F1
#
_entry.id   AF-A0A141SDL6-F1
#
_cell.length_a   1.000
_cell.length_b   1.000
_cell.length_c   1.000
_cell.angle_alpha   90.00
_cell.angle_beta   90.00
_cell.angle_gamma   90.00
#
_symmetry.space_group_name_H-M   'P 1'
#
loop_
_entity.id
_entity.type
_entity.pdbx_description
1 polymer ?
#
loop_
_entity_poly.entity_id
_entity_poly.type
_entity_poly.pdbx_seq_one_letter_code
_entity_poly.pdbx_strand_id
1 'polypeptide(L)'
;MYNYYFALASVNFLTNEEPVEEILRERTNYYNSINKDIDFWLIRNPDFIKSNIILNQQQAVPYAAIISLDKDFIQWLKLRLIFVMIGEFKSQLDIKKTSILSS
;
A
#
# COMPACT_ATOMS: atom_id res chain seq x y z
N MET A 1 4.36 11.05 -15.02
CA MET A 1 3.76 11.36 -13.70
C MET A 1 2.84 10.21 -13.37
N TYR A 2 3.14 9.46 -12.32
CA TYR A 2 2.41 8.25 -11.92
C TYR A 2 1.34 8.59 -10.90
N ASN A 3 0.13 8.07 -11.09
CA ASN A 3 -0.95 8.18 -10.12
C ASN A 3 -0.95 6.91 -9.26
N TYR A 4 -0.59 7.06 -7.99
CA TYR A 4 -0.59 5.98 -7.02
C TYR A 4 -1.82 6.10 -6.13
N TYR A 5 -2.42 4.96 -5.84
CA TYR A 5 -3.52 4.79 -4.91
C TYR A 5 -3.00 4.00 -3.71
N PHE A 6 -3.50 4.30 -2.51
CA PHE A 6 -3.05 3.58 -1.32
C PHE A 6 -4.20 3.23 -0.38
N ALA A 7 -4.02 2.13 0.36
CA ALA A 7 -4.79 1.76 1.54
C ALA A 7 -3.86 1.75 2.76
N LEU A 8 -4.13 2.59 3.75
CA LEU A 8 -3.35 2.82 4.96
C LEU A 8 -4.07 2.25 6.19
N ALA A 9 -3.35 1.51 7.02
CA ALA A 9 -3.77 1.12 8.36
C ALA A 9 -2.55 0.92 9.27
N SER A 10 -2.77 0.50 10.53
CA SER A 10 -1.66 0.15 11.41
C SER A 10 -0.88 -1.05 10.86
N VAL A 11 0.41 -1.15 11.17
CA VAL A 11 1.21 -2.33 10.81
C VAL A 11 0.59 -3.60 11.37
N ASN A 12 0.18 -3.58 12.66
CA ASN A 12 -0.43 -4.74 13.32
C ASN A 12 -1.67 -5.23 12.57
N PHE A 13 -2.54 -4.30 12.15
CA PHE A 13 -3.75 -4.64 11.42
C PHE A 13 -3.42 -5.33 10.08
N LEU A 14 -2.50 -4.75 9.30
CA LEU A 14 -2.14 -5.26 7.98
C LEU A 14 -1.22 -6.50 8.01
N THR A 15 -0.58 -6.84 9.13
CA THR A 15 0.31 -8.01 9.19
C THR A 15 -0.20 -9.15 10.06
N ASN A 16 -1.06 -8.86 11.04
CA ASN A 16 -1.43 -9.84 12.06
C ASN A 16 -2.94 -10.07 12.18
N GLU A 17 -3.77 -9.06 11.91
CA GLU A 17 -5.23 -9.17 12.10
C GLU A 17 -5.96 -9.61 10.82
N GLU A 18 -5.49 -9.14 9.66
CA GLU A 18 -6.09 -9.42 8.37
C GLU A 18 -5.18 -10.31 7.50
N PRO A 19 -5.75 -11.16 6.60
CA PRO A 19 -4.98 -12.05 5.74
C PRO A 19 -4.36 -11.33 4.53
N VAL A 20 -3.73 -10.16 4.76
CA VAL A 20 -3.15 -9.33 3.68
C VAL A 20 -2.01 -10.06 2.98
N GLU A 21 -1.18 -10.81 3.70
CA GLU A 21 -0.10 -11.60 3.07
C GLU A 21 -0.66 -12.58 2.04
N GLU A 22 -1.73 -13.30 2.38
CA GLU A 22 -2.41 -14.23 1.46
C GLU A 22 -2.93 -13.50 0.22
N ILE A 23 -3.66 -12.39 0.44
CA ILE A 23 -4.23 -11.58 -0.65
C ILE A 23 -3.13 -11.13 -1.62
N LEU A 24 -2.01 -10.63 -1.11
CA LEU A 24 -0.90 -10.15 -1.93
C LEU A 24 -0.20 -11.31 -2.64
N ARG A 25 -0.02 -12.45 -1.98
CA ARG A 25 0.60 -13.65 -2.57
C ARG A 25 -0.25 -14.22 -3.70
N GLU A 26 -1.55 -14.39 -3.50
CA GLU A 26 -2.47 -14.86 -4.54
C GLU A 26 -2.49 -13.90 -5.74
N ARG A 27 -2.51 -12.59 -5.48
CA ARG A 27 -2.46 -11.58 -6.54
C ARG A 27 -1.13 -11.62 -7.30
N THR A 28 0.00 -11.80 -6.62
CA THR A 28 1.31 -11.99 -7.26
C THR A 28 1.32 -13.24 -8.15
N ASN A 29 0.78 -14.35 -7.67
CA ASN A 29 0.67 -15.58 -8.45
C ASN A 29 -0.21 -15.40 -9.70
N TYR A 30 -1.34 -14.69 -9.56
CA TYR A 30 -2.18 -14.33 -10.69
C TYR A 30 -1.44 -13.46 -11.71
N TYR A 31 -0.71 -12.44 -11.27
CA TYR A 31 0.07 -11.57 -12.17
C TYR A 31 1.13 -12.35 -12.92
N ASN A 32 1.84 -13.25 -12.24
CA ASN A 32 2.83 -14.12 -12.84
C ASN A 32 2.20 -15.06 -13.89
N SER A 33 1.03 -15.63 -13.61
CA SER A 33 0.38 -16.57 -14.54
C SER A 33 -0.10 -15.90 -15.84
N ILE A 34 -0.37 -14.59 -15.81
CA ILE A 34 -0.75 -13.80 -16.99
C ILE A 34 0.41 -12.96 -17.57
N ASN A 35 1.65 -13.16 -17.11
CA ASN A 35 2.82 -12.36 -17.49
C ASN A 35 2.61 -10.84 -17.32
N LYS A 36 1.91 -10.41 -16.27
CA LYS A 36 1.71 -9.01 -15.93
C LYS A 36 2.74 -8.55 -14.91
N ASP A 37 3.33 -7.38 -15.15
CA ASP A 37 4.20 -6.70 -14.19
C ASP A 37 3.46 -6.34 -12.89
N ILE A 38 4.12 -6.57 -11.74
CA ILE A 38 3.61 -6.16 -10.44
C ILE A 38 3.50 -4.64 -10.37
N ASP A 39 2.31 -4.17 -10.01
CA ASP A 39 1.94 -2.76 -9.88
C ASP A 39 1.47 -2.39 -8.47
N PHE A 40 1.78 -3.23 -7.47
CA PHE A 40 1.38 -3.04 -6.07
C PHE A 40 2.48 -3.46 -5.08
N TRP A 41 2.50 -2.81 -3.90
CA TRP A 41 3.51 -3.03 -2.87
C TRP A 41 2.94 -2.80 -1.46
N LEU A 42 3.45 -3.53 -0.46
CA LEU A 42 3.23 -3.23 0.95
C LEU A 42 4.43 -2.45 1.50
N ILE A 43 4.21 -1.21 1.92
CA ILE A 43 5.25 -0.31 2.44
C ILE A 43 4.99 -0.03 3.92
N ARG A 44 5.99 -0.29 4.77
CA ARG A 44 5.94 0.05 6.20
C ARG A 44 6.45 1.47 6.42
N ASN A 45 5.83 2.18 7.35
CA ASN A 45 6.15 3.57 7.73
C ASN A 45 6.41 4.50 6.53
N PRO A 46 5.49 4.58 5.55
CA PRO A 46 5.69 5.39 4.35
C PRO A 46 5.90 6.88 4.67
N ASP A 47 6.97 7.47 4.12
CA ASP A 47 7.32 8.88 4.37
C ASP A 47 6.33 9.88 3.77
N PHE A 48 5.63 9.55 2.69
CA PHE A 48 4.66 10.42 2.04
C PHE A 48 3.41 10.70 2.89
N ILE A 49 3.20 9.93 3.96
CA ILE A 49 2.05 10.09 4.86
C ILE A 49 2.32 11.17 5.90
N LYS A 50 3.60 11.43 6.21
CA LYS A 50 4.01 12.45 7.20
C LYS A 50 3.60 13.86 6.80
N SER A 51 3.41 14.14 5.51
CA SER A 51 3.06 15.48 5.04
C SER A 51 1.55 15.77 5.03
N ASN A 52 0.69 14.75 4.97
CA ASN A 52 -0.75 14.93 4.70
C ASN A 52 -1.69 14.49 5.84
N ILE A 53 -1.22 13.70 6.80
CA ILE A 53 -2.05 13.27 7.92
C ILE A 53 -1.53 13.90 9.20
N ILE A 54 -2.33 14.80 9.79
CA ILE A 54 -2.14 15.32 11.14
C ILE A 54 -2.44 14.16 12.10
N LEU A 55 -1.51 13.20 12.19
CA LEU A 55 -1.51 12.21 13.25
C LEU A 55 -1.02 12.92 14.49
N ASN A 56 -1.95 13.26 15.39
CA ASN A 56 -1.64 13.81 16.70
C ASN A 56 -0.56 12.96 17.36
N GLN A 57 0.59 13.58 17.64
CA GLN A 57 1.88 12.98 17.98
C GLN A 57 1.92 12.25 19.34
N GLN A 58 0.78 11.81 19.87
CA GLN A 58 0.70 11.30 21.25
C GLN A 58 0.86 9.78 21.38
N GLN A 59 0.89 9.03 20.27
CA GLN A 59 1.39 7.66 20.21
C GLN A 59 1.64 7.32 18.74
N ALA A 60 2.90 7.27 18.30
CA ALA A 60 3.25 6.91 16.93
C ALA A 60 3.06 5.40 16.73
N VAL A 61 1.80 4.95 16.63
CA VAL A 61 1.49 3.59 16.22
C VAL A 61 2.11 3.41 14.82
N PRO A 62 2.91 2.38 14.56
CA PRO A 62 3.51 2.19 13.24
C PRO A 62 2.40 1.93 12.22
N TYR A 63 2.50 2.57 11.06
CA TYR A 63 1.53 2.44 9.97
C TYR A 63 2.14 1.74 8.76
N ALA A 64 1.33 1.06 7.98
CA ALA A 64 1.73 0.51 6.69
C ALA A 64 0.68 0.86 5.62
N ALA A 65 1.14 0.95 4.38
CA ALA A 65 0.31 1.22 3.23
C ALA A 65 0.46 0.12 2.19
N ILE A 66 -0.65 -0.37 1.67
CA ILE A 66 -0.68 -1.08 0.38
C ILE A 66 -0.83 -0.01 -0.69
N ILE A 67 0.12 0.07 -1.62
CA ILE A 67 0.14 1.08 -2.69
C ILE A 67 0.00 0.35 -4.02
N SER A 68 -0.77 0.90 -4.95
CA SER A 68 -0.89 0.36 -6.31
C SER A 68 -1.13 1.44 -7.36
N LEU A 69 -0.81 1.13 -8.62
CA LEU A 69 -1.28 1.90 -9.78
C LEU A 69 -2.73 1.53 -10.17
N ASP A 70 -3.27 0.44 -9.63
CA ASP A 70 -4.62 -0.05 -9.85
C ASP A 70 -5.58 0.52 -8.78
N LYS A 71 -6.41 1.49 -9.19
CA LYS A 71 -7.40 2.14 -8.32
C LYS A 71 -8.45 1.15 -7.82
N ASP A 72 -8.92 0.26 -8.68
CA ASP A 72 -10.01 -0.66 -8.38
C ASP A 72 -9.55 -1.68 -7.33
N PHE A 73 -8.28 -2.09 -7.40
CA PHE A 73 -7.68 -2.92 -6.35
C PHE A 73 -7.69 -2.24 -4.97
N ILE A 74 -7.34 -0.95 -4.88
CA ILE A 74 -7.38 -0.21 -3.62
C ILE A 74 -8.83 -0.02 -3.13
N GLN A 75 -9.78 0.21 -4.04
CA GLN A 75 -11.20 0.27 -3.68
C GLN A 75 -11.72 -1.07 -3.16
N TRP A 76 -11.33 -2.17 -3.79
CA TRP A 76 -11.65 -3.51 -3.32
C TRP A 76 -11.07 -3.77 -1.92
N LEU A 77 -9.82 -3.37 -1.66
CA LEU A 77 -9.22 -3.45 -0.32
C LEU A 77 -10.00 -2.64 0.72
N LYS A 78 -10.51 -1.45 0.36
CA LYS A 78 -11.36 -0.66 1.26
C LYS A 78 -12.62 -1.41 1.67
N LEU A 79 -13.26 -2.09 0.73
CA LEU A 79 -14.47 -2.87 1.00
C LEU A 79 -14.16 -4.14 1.80
N ARG A 80 -13.03 -4.80 1.50
CA ARG A 80 -12.63 -6.07 2.13
C ARG A 80 -12.15 -5.89 3.56
N LEU A 81 -11.29 -4.92 3.80
CA LEU A 81 -10.62 -4.72 5.09
C LEU A 81 -11.38 -3.76 6.00
N ILE A 82 -12.26 -2.91 5.44
CA ILE A 82 -13.15 -1.96 6.15
C ILE A 82 -12.40 -0.83 6.88
N PHE A 83 -11.48 -1.18 7.78
CA PHE A 83 -10.74 -0.30 8.69
C PHE A 83 -9.45 0.28 8.09
N VAL A 84 -9.36 0.35 6.76
CA VAL A 84 -8.29 1.05 6.04
C VAL A 84 -8.75 2.44 5.60
N MET A 85 -7.85 3.43 5.64
CA MET A 85 -8.03 4.71 4.97
C MET A 85 -7.50 4.58 3.55
N ILE A 86 -8.21 5.13 2.55
CA ILE A 86 -7.70 5.16 1.17
C ILE A 86 -7.46 6.58 0.69
N GLY A 87 -6.55 6.72 -0.27
CA GLY A 87 -6.24 7.99 -0.92
C GLY A 87 -5.42 7.80 -2.18
N GLU A 88 -5.00 8.90 -2.77
CA GLU A 88 -4.16 8.93 -3.97
C GLU A 88 -3.10 10.02 -3.86
N PHE A 89 -1.97 9.83 -4.55
CA PHE A 89 -0.94 10.84 -4.72
C PHE A 89 -0.28 10.70 -6.09
N LYS A 90 0.33 11.79 -6.55
CA LYS A 90 1.11 11.80 -7.79
C LYS A 90 2.60 11.79 -7.47
N SER A 91 3.36 11.00 -8.20
CA SER A 91 4.82 10.99 -8.11
C SER A 91 5.46 11.15 -9.48
N GLN A 92 6.57 11.88 -9.53
CA GLN A 92 7.42 11.97 -10.72
C GLN A 92 8.34 10.75 -10.85
N LEU A 93 8.68 10.12 -9.71
CA LEU A 93 9.53 8.93 -9.63
C LEU A 93 8.67 7.67 -9.52
N ASP A 94 9.10 6.63 -10.24
CA ASP A 94 8.51 5.30 -10.12
C ASP A 94 8.97 4.64 -8.82
N ILE A 95 8.03 4.33 -7.93
CA ILE A 95 8.28 3.67 -6.65
C ILE A 95 8.98 2.31 -6.86
N LYS A 96 8.76 1.64 -8.01
CA LYS A 96 9.48 0.41 -8.39
C LYS A 96 11.00 0.62 -8.41
N LYS A 97 11.47 1.81 -8.78
CA LYS A 97 12.91 2.14 -8.81
C LYS A 97 13.44 2.54 -7.43
N THR A 98 12.62 3.19 -6.61
CA THR A 98 13.05 3.70 -5.29
C THR A 98 13.25 2.57 -4.27
N SER A 99 12.42 1.52 -4.29
CA SER A 99 12.56 0.36 -3.39
C SER A 99 13.80 -0.51 -3.69
N ILE A 100 14.28 -0.51 -4.93
CA ILE A 100 15.49 -1.25 -5.35
C ILE A 100 16.77 -0.53 -4.90
N LEU A 101 16.75 0.80 -4.78
CA LEU A 101 17.90 1.63 -4.39
C LEU A 101 18.13 1.72 -2.87
N SER A 102 17.19 1.24 -2.06
CA SER A 102 17.27 1.21 -0.59
C SER A 102 17.60 -0.19 -0.02
N SER A 103 18.11 -1.10 -0.86
CA SER A 103 18.51 -2.46 -0.48
C SER A 103 20.04 -2.61 -0.49
#